data_AF-E8QYA6-F1
#
_entry.id   AF-E8QYA6-F1
#
_cell.length_a   1.000
_cell.length_b   1.000
_cell.length_c   1.000
_cell.angle_alpha   90.00
_cell.angle_beta   90.00
_cell.angle_gamma   90.00
#
_symmetry.space_group_name_H-M   'P 1'
#
loop_
_entity.id
_entity.type
_entity.pdbx_description
1 polymer ?
#
loop_
_entity_poly.entity_id
_entity_poly.type
_entity_poly.pdbx_seq_one_letter_code
_entity_poly.pdbx_strand_id
1 'polypeptide(L)'
;MTHATWLVVEPFETGDGPDQMGRDDALAERAACDVASVADSAPLRLRFYGWAPPTLSLGYFQRVEDLRADPRWRGKPWVRRPSGGGAIWHHADLTYALAVPPSHPLARQPRRATRLVHEATRDWLNQLGWNARLHEQTMEASRNAPHAPAVDPEPPKPFLCFLDRDPVDVVVLGPARDQGGVAVDMEMKSESESESKSESGLSRPAKVLGSAQRRRGRALLQHGSLLLTTAAPANELVGLADLPRQSAAVRVADAPAGFAPESWVCPWARRLAEALEARLEWREPEPEERERGRVLSEVYRNPAWLFKR
;
A
#
# COMPACT_ATOMS: atom_id res chain seq x y z
N MET A 1 -10.27 23.27 -25.24
CA MET A 1 -8.84 22.92 -25.16
C MET A 1 -8.68 22.05 -23.93
N THR A 2 -8.11 20.85 -24.05
CA THR A 2 -7.83 20.00 -22.89
C THR A 2 -6.58 20.54 -22.19
N HIS A 3 -6.74 21.08 -20.98
CA HIS A 3 -5.62 21.52 -20.16
C HIS A 3 -4.73 20.32 -19.82
N ALA A 4 -3.41 20.48 -19.89
CA ALA A 4 -2.52 19.41 -19.47
C ALA A 4 -2.62 19.20 -17.95
N THR A 5 -2.65 17.95 -17.52
CA THR A 5 -2.54 17.57 -16.11
C THR A 5 -1.09 17.21 -15.83
N TRP A 6 -0.53 17.74 -14.75
CA TRP A 6 0.82 17.41 -14.29
C TRP A 6 0.74 16.55 -13.03
N LEU A 7 1.62 15.55 -12.94
CA LEU A 7 1.92 14.79 -11.74
C LEU A 7 3.31 15.21 -11.27
N VAL A 8 3.33 16.11 -10.29
CA VAL A 8 4.57 16.58 -9.69
C VAL A 8 5.00 15.62 -8.60
N VAL A 9 6.22 15.09 -8.71
CA VAL A 9 6.78 14.10 -7.81
C VAL A 9 7.96 14.67 -7.05
N GLU A 10 7.87 14.61 -5.72
CA GLU A 10 8.99 14.94 -4.84
C GLU A 10 10.04 13.82 -4.86
N PRO A 11 11.34 14.14 -4.71
CA PRO A 11 12.38 13.14 -4.57
C PRO A 11 12.13 12.20 -3.40
N PHE A 12 12.59 10.95 -3.54
CA PHE A 12 12.50 9.97 -2.48
C PHE A 12 13.36 10.38 -1.28
N GLU A 13 12.75 10.39 -0.10
CA GLU A 13 13.44 10.65 1.15
C GLU A 13 12.98 9.64 2.22
N THR A 14 13.86 9.36 3.18
CA THR A 14 13.51 8.65 4.41
C THR A 14 13.40 9.65 5.57
N GLY A 15 12.59 9.31 6.57
CA GLY A 15 12.35 10.19 7.72
C GLY A 15 11.61 9.49 8.84
N ASP A 16 11.53 10.15 10.00
CA ASP A 16 10.78 9.63 11.14
C ASP A 16 9.27 9.72 10.92
N GLY A 17 8.49 8.99 11.71
CA GLY A 17 7.05 8.92 11.50
C GLY A 17 6.33 10.27 11.57
N PRO A 18 6.55 11.09 12.60
CA PRO A 18 5.95 12.42 12.67
C PRO A 18 6.29 13.31 11.47
N ASP A 19 7.54 13.35 11.02
CA ASP A 19 7.95 14.18 9.89
C ASP A 19 7.29 13.72 8.58
N GLN A 20 7.17 12.41 8.37
CA GLN A 20 6.45 11.91 7.20
C GLN A 20 4.98 12.33 7.22
N MET A 21 4.29 12.20 8.36
CA MET A 21 2.90 12.64 8.48
C MET A 21 2.73 14.16 8.32
N GLY A 22 3.65 14.96 8.86
CA GLY A 22 3.65 16.41 8.72
C GLY A 22 3.80 16.86 7.27
N ARG A 23 4.73 16.24 6.54
CA ARG A 23 4.93 16.51 5.11
C ARG A 23 3.78 16.01 4.23
N ASP A 24 3.10 14.91 4.59
CA ASP A 24 1.88 14.47 3.89
C ASP A 24 0.76 15.52 4.00
N ASP A 25 0.62 16.12 5.18
CA ASP A 25 -0.34 17.20 5.38
C ASP A 25 0.08 18.49 4.67
N ALA A 26 1.37 18.82 4.62
CA ALA A 26 1.87 19.96 3.85
C ALA A 26 1.62 19.78 2.34
N LEU A 27 1.85 18.58 1.81
CA LEU A 27 1.55 18.22 0.42
C LEU A 27 0.06 18.44 0.11
N ALA A 28 -0.81 18.04 1.03
CA ALA A 28 -2.26 18.20 0.90
C ALA A 28 -2.72 19.67 1.03
N GLU A 29 -2.12 20.44 1.94
CA GLU A 29 -2.38 21.88 2.06
C GLU A 29 -1.96 22.63 0.80
N ARG A 30 -0.81 22.27 0.25
CA ARG A 30 -0.33 22.87 -0.99
C ARG A 30 -1.24 22.54 -2.17
N ALA A 31 -1.64 21.28 -2.33
CA ALA A 31 -2.62 20.89 -3.36
C ALA A 31 -3.98 21.61 -3.18
N ALA A 32 -4.36 21.96 -1.95
CA ALA A 32 -5.57 22.74 -1.70
C ALA A 32 -5.48 24.19 -2.20
N CYS A 33 -4.27 24.75 -2.27
CA CYS A 33 -3.99 26.12 -2.71
C CYS A 33 -3.61 26.23 -4.19
N ASP A 34 -3.22 25.12 -4.84
CA ASP A 34 -2.85 25.14 -6.25
C ASP A 34 -4.05 25.54 -7.14
N VAL A 35 -3.78 26.47 -8.06
CA VAL A 35 -4.74 27.00 -9.01
C VAL A 35 -4.39 26.55 -10.42
N ALA A 36 -5.41 26.34 -11.26
CA ALA A 36 -5.19 26.09 -12.68
C ALA A 36 -4.68 27.36 -13.38
N SER A 37 -3.81 27.18 -14.37
CA SER A 37 -3.38 28.25 -15.28
C SER A 37 -4.25 28.24 -16.54
N VAL A 38 -3.99 29.18 -17.47
CA VAL A 38 -4.66 29.19 -18.78
C VAL A 38 -4.31 27.94 -19.60
N ALA A 39 -3.12 27.37 -19.40
CA ALA A 39 -2.61 26.22 -20.16
C ALA A 39 -2.78 24.88 -19.41
N ASP A 40 -2.72 24.89 -18.08
CA ASP A 40 -2.58 23.68 -17.26
C ASP A 40 -3.60 23.60 -16.14
N SER A 41 -4.03 22.38 -15.83
CA SER A 41 -4.80 22.11 -14.61
C SER A 41 -3.90 22.27 -13.39
N ALA A 42 -4.50 22.52 -12.21
CA ALA A 42 -3.75 22.43 -10.95
C ALA A 42 -3.10 21.04 -10.84
N PRO A 43 -1.80 20.95 -10.48
CA PRO A 43 -1.07 19.69 -10.53
C PRO A 43 -1.56 18.71 -9.46
N LEU A 44 -1.53 17.42 -9.80
CA LEU A 44 -1.51 16.33 -8.84
C LEU A 44 -0.13 16.30 -8.19
N ARG A 45 -0.07 16.03 -6.89
CA ARG A 45 1.21 15.98 -6.17
C ARG A 45 1.42 14.62 -5.55
N LEU A 46 2.58 14.04 -5.79
CA LEU A 46 2.94 12.70 -5.37
C LEU A 46 4.26 12.73 -4.62
N ARG A 47 4.32 11.92 -3.58
CA ARG A 47 5.54 11.63 -2.86
C ARG A 47 5.68 10.14 -2.66
N PHE A 48 6.92 9.67 -2.74
CA PHE A 48 7.32 8.36 -2.26
C PHE A 48 8.32 8.50 -1.13
N TYR A 49 8.22 7.66 -0.11
CA TYR A 49 9.09 7.78 1.04
C TYR A 49 9.27 6.46 1.81
N GLY A 50 10.38 6.38 2.52
CA GLY A 50 10.69 5.32 3.47
C GLY A 50 10.70 5.82 4.93
N TRP A 51 10.83 4.90 5.86
CA TRP A 51 10.73 5.19 7.30
C TRP A 51 12.04 4.87 8.00
N ALA A 52 12.61 5.88 8.64
CA ALA A 52 13.88 5.78 9.36
C ALA A 52 13.79 6.59 10.66
N PRO A 53 13.76 5.94 11.84
CA PRO A 53 13.77 4.49 12.06
C PRO A 53 12.48 3.79 11.60
N PRO A 54 12.49 2.45 11.47
CA PRO A 54 11.28 1.66 11.27
C PRO A 54 10.21 2.00 12.32
N THR A 55 8.98 2.24 11.86
CA THR A 55 7.92 2.86 12.67
C THR A 55 6.60 2.14 12.47
N LEU A 56 5.88 1.90 13.57
CA LEU A 56 4.50 1.42 13.51
C LEU A 56 3.55 2.61 13.40
N SER A 57 2.76 2.68 12.33
CA SER A 57 1.74 3.69 12.19
C SER A 57 0.35 3.12 12.54
N LEU A 58 -0.32 3.73 13.51
CA LEU A 58 -1.69 3.41 13.90
C LEU A 58 -2.69 4.12 12.98
N GLY A 59 -3.77 3.45 12.62
CA GLY A 59 -4.92 4.11 12.03
C GLY A 59 -5.64 5.03 13.02
N TYR A 60 -6.29 6.07 12.52
CA TYR A 60 -6.92 7.12 13.32
C TYR A 60 -7.87 6.59 14.40
N PHE A 61 -8.63 5.53 14.09
CA PHE A 61 -9.63 4.95 14.99
C PHE A 61 -9.13 3.74 15.81
N GLN A 62 -7.90 3.26 15.58
CA GLN A 62 -7.35 2.11 16.31
C GLN A 62 -7.02 2.49 17.75
N ARG A 63 -7.30 1.57 18.68
CA ARG A 63 -7.09 1.82 20.11
C ARG A 63 -5.63 1.59 20.48
N VAL A 64 -5.14 2.39 21.41
CA VAL A 64 -3.76 2.23 21.93
C VAL A 64 -3.64 0.93 22.72
N GLU A 65 -4.72 0.47 23.35
CA GLU A 65 -4.75 -0.76 24.12
C GLU A 65 -4.40 -1.97 23.25
N ASP A 66 -4.91 -2.02 22.02
CA ASP A 66 -4.62 -3.11 21.06
C ASP A 66 -3.13 -3.13 20.70
N LEU A 67 -2.52 -1.96 20.58
CA LEU A 67 -1.08 -1.81 20.36
C LEU A 67 -0.25 -2.21 21.59
N ARG A 68 -0.69 -1.86 22.80
CA ARG A 68 0.01 -2.20 24.06
C ARG A 68 -0.08 -3.69 24.39
N ALA A 69 -1.17 -4.33 23.96
CA ALA A 69 -1.40 -5.75 24.14
C ALA A 69 -0.39 -6.60 23.35
N ASP A 70 0.11 -6.11 22.22
CA ASP A 70 1.09 -6.82 21.40
C ASP A 70 2.53 -6.44 21.79
N PRO A 71 3.31 -7.35 22.41
CA PRO A 71 4.64 -7.06 22.93
C PRO A 71 5.65 -6.70 21.84
N ARG A 72 5.40 -7.05 20.58
CA ARG A 72 6.31 -6.81 19.45
C ARG A 72 6.57 -5.34 19.19
N TRP A 73 5.61 -4.48 19.57
CA TRP A 73 5.68 -3.04 19.35
C TRP A 73 6.33 -2.29 20.51
N ARG A 74 6.58 -2.94 21.65
CA ARG A 74 7.21 -2.29 22.81
C ARG A 74 8.61 -1.80 22.44
N GLY A 75 8.88 -0.54 22.77
CA GLY A 75 10.16 0.12 22.45
C GLY A 75 10.37 0.43 20.97
N LYS A 76 9.36 0.25 20.11
CA LYS A 76 9.40 0.72 18.71
C LYS A 76 8.79 2.13 18.61
N PRO A 77 9.28 2.96 17.67
CA PRO A 77 8.64 4.23 17.34
C PRO A 77 7.21 4.01 16.85
N TRP A 78 6.28 4.85 17.33
CA TRP A 78 4.89 4.84 16.91
C TRP A 78 4.46 6.21 16.40
N VAL A 79 3.56 6.22 15.43
CA VAL A 79 2.84 7.43 15.02
C VAL A 79 1.37 7.10 14.82
N ARG A 80 0.47 8.08 14.98
CA ARG A 80 -0.95 7.92 14.61
C ARG A 80 -1.22 8.67 13.32
N ARG A 81 -1.65 7.94 12.29
CA ARG A 81 -2.06 8.52 11.02
C ARG A 81 -3.40 9.24 11.18
N PRO A 82 -3.63 10.33 10.43
CA PRO A 82 -4.89 11.06 10.44
C PRO A 82 -6.00 10.37 9.63
N SER A 83 -5.68 9.32 8.87
CA SER A 83 -6.62 8.49 8.13
C SER A 83 -7.03 7.25 8.92
N GLY A 84 -8.12 6.59 8.51
CA GLY A 84 -8.48 5.26 9.02
C GLY A 84 -7.53 4.13 8.58
N GLY A 85 -8.03 2.90 8.67
CA GLY A 85 -7.31 1.66 8.33
C GLY A 85 -6.64 0.99 9.54
N GLY A 86 -6.09 -0.21 9.31
CA GLY A 86 -5.32 -0.95 10.31
C GLY A 86 -3.92 -0.38 10.53
N ALA A 87 -3.15 -1.01 11.43
CA ALA A 87 -1.79 -0.58 11.75
C ALA A 87 -0.83 -1.04 10.66
N ILE A 88 0.21 -0.27 10.36
CA ILE A 88 1.23 -0.65 9.37
C ILE A 88 2.59 -0.60 10.04
N TRP A 89 3.34 -1.71 9.95
CA TRP A 89 4.75 -1.72 10.31
C TRP A 89 5.57 -1.29 9.11
N HIS A 90 6.15 -0.10 9.18
CA HIS A 90 6.95 0.45 8.10
C HIS A 90 8.44 0.15 8.31
N HIS A 91 9.00 -0.68 7.44
CA HIS A 91 10.40 -1.10 7.47
C HIS A 91 10.89 -1.54 6.09
N ALA A 92 10.08 -2.35 5.41
CA ALA A 92 10.38 -2.92 4.11
C ALA A 92 9.28 -2.65 3.08
N ASP A 93 8.69 -1.46 3.18
CA ASP A 93 7.66 -0.97 2.28
C ASP A 93 8.10 0.35 1.63
N LEU A 94 7.55 0.60 0.44
CA LEU A 94 7.57 1.92 -0.17
C LEU A 94 6.23 2.59 0.10
N THR A 95 6.23 3.63 0.93
CA THR A 95 5.03 4.41 1.20
C THR A 95 4.87 5.51 0.14
N TYR A 96 3.65 5.79 -0.24
CA TYR A 96 3.32 6.89 -1.15
C TYR A 96 2.23 7.78 -0.56
N ALA A 97 2.20 9.03 -1.01
CA ALA A 97 1.09 9.95 -0.78
C ALA A 97 0.79 10.76 -2.04
N LEU A 98 -0.47 10.71 -2.46
CA LEU A 98 -1.04 11.44 -3.59
C LEU A 98 -2.02 12.48 -3.05
N ALA A 99 -1.68 13.76 -3.21
CA ALA A 99 -2.57 14.88 -2.96
C ALA A 99 -3.23 15.34 -4.27
N VAL A 100 -4.56 15.37 -4.25
CA VAL A 100 -5.41 15.72 -5.39
C VAL A 100 -6.05 17.09 -5.13
N PRO A 101 -5.82 18.09 -6.00
CA PRO A 101 -6.32 19.43 -5.79
C PRO A 101 -7.85 19.50 -5.96
N PRO A 102 -8.55 20.45 -5.32
CA PRO A 102 -10.01 20.55 -5.32
C PRO A 102 -10.66 20.68 -6.70
N SER A 103 -9.92 21.20 -7.67
CA SER A 103 -10.34 21.38 -9.07
C SER A 103 -10.33 20.08 -9.87
N HIS A 104 -9.52 19.09 -9.46
CA HIS A 104 -9.43 17.81 -10.16
C HIS A 104 -10.63 16.91 -9.83
N PRO A 105 -11.27 16.23 -10.81
CA PRO A 105 -12.46 15.40 -10.58
C PRO A 105 -12.28 14.34 -9.48
N LEU A 106 -11.08 13.75 -9.38
CA LEU A 106 -10.77 12.73 -8.37
C LEU A 106 -10.89 13.23 -6.93
N ALA A 107 -10.78 14.54 -6.66
CA ALA A 107 -10.95 15.08 -5.30
C ALA A 107 -12.37 14.83 -4.74
N ARG A 108 -13.37 14.64 -5.62
CA ARG A 108 -14.76 14.30 -5.25
C ARG A 108 -15.07 12.81 -5.40
N GLN A 109 -14.12 12.01 -5.90
CA GLN A 109 -14.30 10.59 -6.19
C GLN A 109 -13.24 9.74 -5.45
N PRO A 110 -13.21 9.77 -4.10
CA PRO A 110 -12.18 9.10 -3.30
C PRO A 110 -12.01 7.62 -3.64
N ARG A 111 -13.12 6.88 -3.76
CA ARG A 111 -13.06 5.45 -4.13
C ARG A 111 -12.44 5.22 -5.52
N ARG A 112 -12.72 6.11 -6.48
CA ARG A 112 -12.11 6.04 -7.82
C ARG A 112 -10.62 6.36 -7.78
N ALA A 113 -10.21 7.34 -6.98
CA ALA A 113 -8.80 7.67 -6.79
C ALA A 113 -8.02 6.47 -6.22
N THR A 114 -8.57 5.77 -5.21
CA THR A 114 -7.97 4.55 -4.67
C THR A 114 -7.87 3.47 -5.73
N ARG A 115 -8.99 3.16 -6.38
CA ARG A 115 -9.04 2.10 -7.38
C ARG A 115 -8.06 2.37 -8.53
N LEU A 116 -7.98 3.60 -9.03
CA LEU A 116 -7.04 3.95 -10.12
C LEU A 116 -5.58 3.65 -9.75
N VAL A 117 -5.12 4.09 -8.57
CA VAL A 117 -3.74 3.82 -8.12
C VAL A 117 -3.51 2.31 -7.95
N HIS A 118 -4.49 1.60 -7.39
CA HIS A 118 -4.38 0.16 -7.13
C HIS A 118 -4.42 -0.65 -8.43
N GLU A 119 -5.26 -0.29 -9.40
CA GLU A 119 -5.35 -0.93 -10.72
C GLU A 119 -4.08 -0.72 -11.54
N ALA A 120 -3.57 0.52 -11.59
CA ALA A 120 -2.31 0.83 -12.24
C ALA A 120 -1.15 0.02 -11.66
N THR A 121 -1.11 -0.10 -10.33
CA THR A 121 -0.08 -0.90 -9.65
C THR A 121 -0.26 -2.39 -9.89
N ARG A 122 -1.50 -2.91 -9.83
CA ARG A 122 -1.82 -4.31 -10.16
C ARG A 122 -1.36 -4.66 -11.58
N ASP A 123 -1.70 -3.84 -12.57
CA ASP A 123 -1.38 -4.10 -13.97
C ASP A 123 0.13 -4.10 -14.19
N TRP A 124 0.84 -3.16 -13.55
CA TRP A 124 2.29 -3.14 -13.58
C TRP A 124 2.92 -4.37 -12.90
N LEU A 125 2.42 -4.79 -11.73
CA LEU A 125 2.89 -6.02 -11.08
C LEU A 125 2.65 -7.26 -11.95
N ASN A 126 1.54 -7.32 -12.67
CA ASN A 126 1.28 -8.39 -13.65
C ASN A 126 2.29 -8.38 -14.79
N GLN A 127 2.66 -7.21 -15.31
CA GLN A 127 3.71 -7.09 -16.33
C GLN A 127 5.09 -7.51 -15.80
N LEU A 128 5.35 -7.33 -14.50
CA LEU A 128 6.58 -7.77 -13.83
C LEU A 128 6.57 -9.27 -13.46
N GLY A 129 5.47 -9.98 -13.75
CA GLY A 129 5.36 -11.43 -13.61
C GLY A 129 4.68 -11.92 -12.33
N TRP A 130 4.14 -11.04 -11.47
CA TRP A 130 3.31 -11.49 -10.34
C TRP A 130 1.88 -11.76 -10.79
N ASN A 131 1.16 -12.64 -10.09
CA ASN A 131 -0.29 -12.80 -10.28
C ASN A 131 -1.04 -11.85 -9.34
N ALA A 132 -1.05 -10.57 -9.70
CA ALA A 132 -1.67 -9.50 -8.93
C ALA A 132 -3.15 -9.33 -9.31
N ARG A 133 -4.01 -9.24 -8.30
CA ARG A 133 -5.46 -9.04 -8.40
C ARG A 133 -5.90 -7.94 -7.44
N LEU A 134 -7.06 -7.33 -7.69
CA LEU A 134 -7.80 -6.69 -6.60
C LEU A 134 -8.46 -7.78 -5.75
N HIS A 135 -8.59 -7.57 -4.45
CA HIS A 135 -9.15 -8.59 -3.55
C HIS A 135 -10.55 -9.05 -3.96
N GLU A 136 -11.43 -8.13 -4.39
CA GLU A 136 -12.80 -8.46 -4.83
C GLU A 136 -12.81 -9.48 -5.99
N GLN A 137 -11.83 -9.42 -6.90
CA GLN A 137 -11.69 -10.36 -8.01
C GLN A 137 -11.34 -11.77 -7.52
N THR A 138 -10.68 -11.89 -6.36
CA THR A 138 -10.41 -13.18 -5.71
C THR A 138 -11.66 -13.75 -5.04
N MET A 139 -12.53 -12.88 -4.51
CA MET A 139 -13.80 -13.29 -3.89
C MET A 139 -14.82 -13.75 -4.94
N GLU A 140 -14.93 -13.06 -6.06
CA GLU A 140 -15.82 -13.42 -7.18
C GLU A 140 -15.44 -14.78 -7.78
N ALA A 141 -14.15 -15.03 -7.99
CA ALA A 141 -13.66 -16.32 -8.47
C ALA A 141 -14.02 -17.47 -7.52
N SER A 142 -13.94 -17.24 -6.20
CA SER A 142 -14.32 -18.23 -5.18
C SER A 142 -15.83 -18.48 -5.11
N ARG A 143 -16.67 -17.45 -5.30
CA ARG A 143 -18.14 -17.59 -5.31
C ARG A 143 -18.66 -18.36 -6.53
N ASN A 144 -17.96 -18.23 -7.66
CA ASN A 144 -18.33 -18.89 -8.91
C ASN A 144 -17.76 -20.33 -9.04
N ALA A 145 -17.00 -20.81 -8.05
CA ALA A 145 -16.47 -22.17 -8.05
C ALA A 145 -17.58 -23.19 -7.69
N PRO A 146 -17.63 -24.36 -8.36
CA PRO A 146 -18.55 -25.43 -7.97
C PRO A 146 -18.20 -25.91 -6.55
N HIS A 147 -19.19 -25.94 -5.65
CA HIS A 147 -19.07 -26.21 -4.20
C HIS A 147 -18.43 -25.08 -3.36
N ALA A 148 -18.85 -23.82 -3.55
CA ALA A 148 -18.49 -22.75 -2.63
C ALA A 148 -18.85 -23.13 -1.16
N PRO A 149 -17.87 -23.17 -0.23
CA PRO A 149 -18.13 -23.51 1.16
C PRO A 149 -19.06 -22.47 1.80
N ALA A 150 -19.84 -22.91 2.79
CA ALA A 150 -20.65 -22.01 3.61
C ALA A 150 -19.76 -20.91 4.22
N VAL A 151 -20.25 -19.68 4.24
CA VAL A 151 -19.50 -18.53 4.77
C VAL A 151 -19.41 -18.67 6.28
N ASP A 152 -18.22 -19.01 6.78
CA ASP A 152 -17.91 -18.93 8.22
C ASP A 152 -18.12 -17.49 8.72
N PRO A 153 -18.49 -17.31 10.01
CA PRO A 153 -18.57 -15.97 10.60
C PRO A 153 -17.23 -15.23 10.41
N GLU A 154 -17.33 -13.96 10.01
CA GLU A 154 -16.17 -13.13 9.70
C GLU A 154 -15.27 -13.03 10.95
N PRO A 155 -14.00 -13.47 10.89
CA PRO A 155 -13.10 -13.39 12.03
C PRO A 155 -12.90 -11.93 12.45
N PRO A 156 -12.52 -11.66 13.72
CA PRO A 156 -12.24 -10.31 14.17
C PRO A 156 -11.18 -9.66 13.27
N LYS A 157 -11.38 -8.37 12.96
CA LYS A 157 -10.44 -7.62 12.11
C LYS A 157 -9.03 -7.67 12.71
N PRO A 158 -8.01 -8.02 11.91
CA PRO A 158 -6.65 -8.11 12.41
C PRO A 158 -6.09 -6.73 12.74
N PHE A 159 -5.13 -6.69 13.66
CA PHE A 159 -4.48 -5.45 14.08
C PHE A 159 -3.69 -4.79 12.93
N LEU A 160 -2.95 -5.59 12.16
CA LEU A 160 -2.14 -5.13 11.03
C LEU A 160 -2.97 -5.05 9.74
N CYS A 161 -2.85 -3.93 9.05
CA CYS A 161 -3.58 -3.58 7.83
C CYS A 161 -3.36 -4.57 6.67
N PHE A 162 -2.15 -5.15 6.58
CA PHE A 162 -1.78 -6.10 5.53
C PHE A 162 -2.34 -7.51 5.75
N LEU A 163 -2.92 -7.78 6.92
CA LEU A 163 -3.66 -9.02 7.20
C LEU A 163 -5.17 -8.86 6.94
N ASP A 164 -5.67 -7.62 6.92
CA ASP A 164 -7.02 -7.27 6.49
C ASP A 164 -7.06 -7.08 4.97
N ARG A 165 -8.24 -7.18 4.35
CA ARG A 165 -8.40 -7.01 2.91
C ARG A 165 -9.70 -6.27 2.58
N ASP A 166 -9.57 -5.03 2.15
CA ASP A 166 -10.65 -4.29 1.50
C ASP A 166 -10.79 -4.74 0.03
N PRO A 167 -11.99 -4.63 -0.58
CA PRO A 167 -12.25 -5.09 -1.96
C PRO A 167 -11.24 -4.63 -3.02
N VAL A 168 -10.74 -3.40 -2.88
CA VAL A 168 -9.82 -2.79 -3.84
C VAL A 168 -8.36 -2.98 -3.48
N ASP A 169 -8.01 -3.62 -2.37
CA ASP A 169 -6.61 -3.89 -2.03
C ASP A 169 -5.94 -4.79 -3.07
N VAL A 170 -4.66 -4.54 -3.36
CA VAL A 170 -3.91 -5.37 -4.30
C VAL A 170 -3.34 -6.56 -3.55
N VAL A 171 -3.70 -7.75 -4.02
CA VAL A 171 -3.24 -9.02 -3.51
C VAL A 171 -2.47 -9.78 -4.58
N VAL A 172 -1.49 -10.58 -4.17
CA VAL A 172 -0.73 -11.45 -5.05
C VAL A 172 -0.99 -12.91 -4.65
N LEU A 173 -1.30 -13.72 -5.64
CA LEU A 173 -1.53 -15.16 -5.46
C LEU A 173 -0.19 -15.90 -5.37
N GLY A 174 -0.06 -16.78 -4.38
CA GLY A 174 1.04 -17.75 -4.34
C GLY A 174 0.86 -18.82 -5.43
N PRO A 175 1.80 -19.77 -5.55
CA PRO A 175 1.62 -20.87 -6.50
C PRO A 175 0.39 -21.68 -6.05
N ALA A 176 -0.36 -22.22 -7.01
CA ALA A 176 -1.26 -23.32 -6.69
C ALA A 176 -0.38 -24.42 -6.09
N ARG A 177 -0.68 -24.90 -4.89
CA ARG A 177 0.01 -26.10 -4.41
C ARG A 177 -0.47 -27.24 -5.30
N ASP A 178 0.41 -27.77 -6.14
CA ASP A 178 0.17 -29.08 -6.74
C ASP A 178 -0.02 -30.08 -5.59
N GLN A 179 -1.16 -30.75 -5.58
CA GLN A 179 -1.36 -31.89 -4.70
C GLN A 179 -0.43 -33.01 -5.17
N GLY A 180 0.77 -33.10 -4.59
CA GLY A 180 1.60 -34.29 -4.67
C GLY A 180 3.08 -34.01 -4.92
N GLY A 181 3.93 -34.55 -4.06
CA GLY A 181 5.34 -34.77 -4.35
C GLY A 181 6.31 -34.04 -3.43
N VAL A 182 6.35 -34.43 -2.16
CA VAL A 182 7.61 -34.34 -1.41
C VAL A 182 8.56 -35.33 -2.08
N ALA A 183 9.66 -34.87 -2.68
CA ALA A 183 10.81 -35.73 -2.89
C ALA A 183 11.48 -35.91 -1.53
N VAL A 184 10.93 -36.83 -0.73
CA VAL A 184 11.67 -37.50 0.33
C VAL A 184 12.20 -38.78 -0.29
N ASP A 185 13.48 -38.78 -0.62
CA ASP A 185 14.22 -40.02 -0.64
C ASP A 185 14.24 -40.55 0.80
N MET A 186 13.35 -41.49 1.11
CA MET A 186 13.68 -42.70 1.86
C MET A 186 12.45 -43.60 2.06
N GLU A 187 12.62 -44.81 1.56
CA GLU A 187 12.06 -46.09 2.02
C GLU A 187 10.54 -46.32 1.95
N MET A 188 10.19 -47.25 1.05
CA MET A 188 8.93 -47.97 0.99
C MET A 188 8.53 -48.52 2.36
N LYS A 189 7.33 -48.16 2.81
CA LYS A 189 6.45 -49.09 3.53
C LYS A 189 4.99 -48.78 3.22
N SER A 190 4.28 -49.86 2.94
CA SER A 190 2.91 -49.97 2.51
C SER A 190 1.93 -49.85 3.69
N GLU A 191 0.80 -49.20 3.46
CA GLU A 191 -0.57 -49.74 3.53
C GLU A 191 -1.59 -48.65 3.85
N SER A 192 -2.77 -48.91 3.29
CA SER A 192 -3.97 -48.09 3.17
C SER A 192 -4.61 -47.65 4.49
N GLU A 193 -5.16 -46.44 4.52
CA GLU A 193 -6.51 -46.19 5.04
C GLU A 193 -7.06 -44.86 4.53
N SER A 194 -8.35 -44.88 4.26
CA SER A 194 -9.15 -43.83 3.63
C SER A 194 -9.50 -42.73 4.62
N GLU A 195 -8.99 -41.52 4.40
CA GLU A 195 -9.52 -40.30 5.02
C GLU A 195 -9.89 -39.28 3.93
N SER A 196 -11.11 -38.76 4.08
CA SER A 196 -11.71 -37.72 3.25
C SER A 196 -10.81 -36.48 3.19
N LYS A 197 -10.11 -36.31 2.07
CA LYS A 197 -9.37 -35.08 1.73
C LYS A 197 -10.36 -33.93 1.59
N SER A 198 -10.36 -33.02 2.56
CA SER A 198 -10.94 -31.69 2.40
C SER A 198 -10.10 -30.89 1.41
N GLU A 199 -10.76 -30.42 0.35
CA GLU A 199 -10.19 -29.59 -0.70
C GLU A 199 -9.97 -28.15 -0.20
N SER A 200 -8.73 -27.73 0.03
CA SER A 200 -8.38 -26.29 0.03
C SER A 200 -6.88 -26.07 -0.24
N GLY A 201 -6.44 -26.35 -1.47
CA GLY A 201 -5.03 -26.25 -1.91
C GLY A 201 -4.56 -24.87 -2.38
N LEU A 202 -5.37 -23.81 -2.28
CA LEU A 202 -4.92 -22.45 -2.62
C LEU A 202 -4.24 -21.78 -1.42
N SER A 203 -2.99 -21.35 -1.59
CA SER A 203 -2.36 -20.41 -0.65
C SER A 203 -3.21 -19.13 -0.58
N ARG A 204 -3.52 -18.65 0.63
CA ARG A 204 -4.31 -17.41 0.81
C ARG A 204 -3.58 -16.24 0.13
N PRO A 205 -4.26 -15.41 -0.69
CA PRO A 205 -3.64 -14.25 -1.33
C PRO A 205 -2.97 -13.31 -0.33
N ALA A 206 -1.73 -12.89 -0.58
CA ALA A 206 -1.03 -11.92 0.25
C ALA A 206 -1.35 -10.49 -0.20
N LYS A 207 -1.80 -9.62 0.71
CA LYS A 207 -1.98 -8.19 0.40
C LYS A 207 -0.62 -7.51 0.32
N VAL A 208 -0.35 -6.85 -0.80
CA VAL A 208 0.91 -6.16 -1.06
C VAL A 208 0.75 -4.65 -1.19
N LEU A 209 -0.45 -4.15 -1.50
CA LEU A 209 -0.75 -2.72 -1.51
C LEU A 209 -2.11 -2.46 -0.85
N GLY A 210 -2.13 -1.48 0.04
CA GLY A 210 -3.35 -0.93 0.61
C GLY A 210 -3.20 0.57 0.83
N SER A 211 -4.34 1.27 0.87
CA SER A 211 -4.37 2.73 1.02
C SER A 211 -5.47 3.19 1.95
N ALA A 212 -5.27 4.36 2.51
CA ALA A 212 -6.28 5.09 3.27
C ALA A 212 -6.35 6.53 2.76
N GLN A 213 -7.42 7.23 3.11
CA GLN A 213 -7.66 8.57 2.63
C GLN A 213 -8.13 9.49 3.75
N ARG A 214 -7.87 10.78 3.57
CA ARG A 214 -8.47 11.87 4.34
C ARG A 214 -8.68 13.09 3.46
N ARG A 215 -9.42 14.06 3.97
CA ARG A 215 -9.44 15.40 3.41
C ARG A 215 -8.56 16.34 4.23
N ARG A 216 -7.95 17.31 3.55
CA ARG A 216 -7.31 18.48 4.15
C ARG A 216 -7.84 19.71 3.41
N GLY A 217 -8.68 20.50 4.08
CA GLY A 217 -9.50 21.49 3.39
C GLY A 217 -10.37 20.82 2.31
N ARG A 218 -10.26 21.29 1.07
CA ARG A 218 -10.98 20.72 -0.09
C ARG A 218 -10.15 19.71 -0.90
N ALA A 219 -8.86 19.55 -0.60
CA ALA A 219 -8.00 18.57 -1.24
C ALA A 219 -8.28 17.16 -0.69
N LEU A 220 -8.08 16.15 -1.53
CA LEU A 220 -8.05 14.75 -1.13
C LEU A 220 -6.60 14.35 -0.96
N LEU A 221 -6.28 13.74 0.18
CA LEU A 221 -5.00 13.07 0.41
C LEU A 221 -5.25 11.57 0.49
N GLN A 222 -4.58 10.83 -0.39
CA GLN A 222 -4.52 9.38 -0.38
C GLN A 222 -3.10 8.96 -0.08
N HIS A 223 -2.91 8.07 0.89
CA HIS A 223 -1.60 7.49 1.18
C HIS A 223 -1.72 5.99 1.42
N GLY A 224 -0.64 5.28 1.20
CA GLY A 224 -0.62 3.83 1.29
C GLY A 224 0.79 3.28 1.15
N SER A 225 0.92 1.98 1.30
CA SER A 225 2.22 1.31 1.28
C SER A 225 2.20 0.11 0.35
N LEU A 226 3.25 -0.01 -0.46
CA LEU A 226 3.58 -1.22 -1.20
C LEU A 226 4.60 -2.04 -0.40
N LEU A 227 4.22 -3.22 0.07
CA LEU A 227 5.07 -4.11 0.84
C LEU A 227 6.06 -4.84 -0.08
N LEU A 228 7.34 -4.50 0.04
CA LEU A 228 8.38 -5.02 -0.85
C LEU A 228 8.99 -6.31 -0.32
N THR A 229 9.29 -6.39 0.98
CA THR A 229 9.83 -7.61 1.61
C THR A 229 9.19 -7.85 2.98
N THR A 230 9.32 -9.07 3.49
CA THR A 230 9.03 -9.39 4.89
C THR A 230 10.02 -8.70 5.82
N ALA A 231 9.56 -8.25 6.98
CA ALA A 231 10.39 -7.53 7.95
C ALA A 231 9.96 -7.79 9.40
N ALA A 232 10.93 -8.14 10.24
CA ALA A 232 10.73 -8.26 11.68
C ALA A 232 10.27 -6.92 12.31
N PRO A 233 9.45 -6.95 13.38
CA PRO A 233 8.90 -8.13 14.04
C PRO A 233 7.61 -8.68 13.39
N ALA A 234 7.17 -8.12 12.26
CA ALA A 234 5.95 -8.47 11.55
C ALA A 234 6.19 -9.58 10.51
N ASN A 235 6.77 -10.70 10.94
CA ASN A 235 7.20 -11.79 10.03
C ASN A 235 6.02 -12.51 9.35
N GLU A 236 4.79 -12.28 9.82
CA GLU A 236 3.58 -12.78 9.18
C GLU A 236 3.17 -12.00 7.93
N LEU A 237 3.75 -10.81 7.70
CA LEU A 237 3.49 -10.01 6.50
C LEU A 237 4.40 -10.46 5.36
N VAL A 238 3.80 -10.82 4.23
CA VAL A 238 4.53 -11.36 3.07
C VAL A 238 4.66 -10.26 2.00
N GLY A 239 5.90 -9.82 1.75
CA GLY A 239 6.21 -8.83 0.72
C GLY A 239 6.38 -9.43 -0.68
N LEU A 240 6.44 -8.56 -1.70
CA LEU A 240 6.61 -8.97 -3.10
C LEU A 240 7.85 -9.84 -3.37
N ALA A 241 8.94 -9.65 -2.62
CA ALA A 241 10.18 -10.44 -2.74
C ALA A 241 10.01 -11.89 -2.35
N ASP A 242 9.05 -12.18 -1.46
CA ASP A 242 8.80 -13.51 -0.91
C ASP A 242 7.71 -14.27 -1.69
N LEU A 243 7.15 -13.63 -2.71
CA LEU A 243 6.07 -14.14 -3.55
C LEU A 243 6.60 -14.64 -4.89
N PRO A 244 6.04 -15.73 -5.44
CA PRO A 244 6.49 -16.28 -6.71
C PRO A 244 6.23 -15.31 -7.86
N ARG A 245 7.13 -15.30 -8.83
CA ARG A 245 6.91 -14.70 -10.14
C ARG A 245 6.66 -15.81 -11.17
N GLN A 246 5.58 -15.70 -11.92
CA GLN A 246 5.29 -16.55 -13.07
C GLN A 246 6.32 -16.23 -14.16
N SER A 247 7.20 -17.18 -14.42
CA SER A 247 8.34 -16.97 -15.31
C SER A 247 7.90 -17.04 -16.77
N ALA A 248 7.51 -15.90 -17.32
CA ALA A 248 7.64 -15.58 -18.73
C ALA A 248 8.08 -14.11 -18.78
N ALA A 249 9.40 -13.90 -18.82
CA ALA A 249 10.02 -12.60 -18.71
C ALA A 249 9.53 -11.64 -19.80
N VAL A 250 8.52 -10.84 -19.48
CA VAL A 250 8.32 -9.56 -20.17
C VAL A 250 9.44 -8.67 -19.69
N ARG A 251 10.41 -8.37 -20.57
CA ARG A 251 11.35 -7.29 -20.31
C ARG A 251 10.58 -5.98 -20.36
N VAL A 252 10.01 -5.59 -19.22
CA VAL A 252 9.47 -4.25 -19.03
C VAL A 252 10.67 -3.31 -18.90
N ALA A 253 10.76 -2.31 -19.76
CA ALA A 253 11.86 -1.34 -19.75
C ALA A 253 12.01 -0.60 -18.40
N ASP A 254 10.96 -0.62 -17.58
CA ASP A 254 10.88 0.00 -16.25
C ASP A 254 10.78 -1.03 -15.11
N ALA A 255 11.48 -2.17 -15.19
CA ALA A 255 11.57 -3.08 -14.05
C ALA A 255 12.47 -2.50 -12.94
N PRO A 256 12.07 -2.54 -11.65
CA PRO A 256 12.94 -2.15 -10.55
C PRO A 256 14.20 -3.01 -10.48
N ALA A 257 15.35 -2.41 -10.15
CA ALA A 257 16.64 -3.12 -10.09
C ALA A 257 16.78 -4.09 -8.90
N GLY A 258 15.80 -4.10 -7.97
CA GLY A 258 15.76 -4.95 -6.79
C GLY A 258 14.53 -4.66 -5.95
N PHE A 259 14.62 -4.91 -4.64
CA PHE A 259 13.55 -4.60 -3.67
C PHE A 259 13.92 -3.47 -2.70
N ALA A 260 14.99 -2.73 -2.98
CA ALA A 260 15.27 -1.48 -2.29
C ALA A 260 14.18 -0.44 -2.67
N PRO A 261 13.54 0.24 -1.70
CA PRO A 261 12.41 1.13 -1.97
C PRO A 261 12.67 2.17 -3.06
N GLU A 262 13.84 2.80 -3.06
CA GLU A 262 14.25 3.82 -4.04
C GLU A 262 14.25 3.30 -5.49
N SER A 263 14.49 2.00 -5.71
CA SER A 263 14.51 1.39 -7.04
C SER A 263 13.12 1.28 -7.69
N TRP A 264 12.06 1.40 -6.89
CA TRP A 264 10.67 1.33 -7.32
C TRP A 264 10.06 2.70 -7.63
N VAL A 265 10.67 3.79 -7.14
CA VAL A 265 10.11 5.15 -7.17
C VAL A 265 9.86 5.65 -8.60
N CYS A 266 10.89 5.66 -9.44
CA CYS A 266 10.77 6.18 -10.80
C CYS A 266 9.85 5.32 -11.69
N PRO A 267 9.98 3.98 -11.72
CA PRO A 267 9.04 3.12 -12.44
C PRO A 267 7.58 3.27 -11.99
N TRP A 268 7.34 3.33 -10.68
CA TRP A 268 5.98 3.44 -10.15
C TRP A 268 5.38 4.80 -10.47
N ALA A 269 6.16 5.89 -10.32
CA ALA A 269 5.74 7.23 -10.69
C ALA A 269 5.26 7.32 -12.16
N ARG A 270 5.98 6.67 -13.09
CA ARG A 270 5.60 6.62 -14.50
C ARG A 270 4.26 5.91 -14.71
N ARG A 271 4.05 4.76 -14.08
CA ARG A 271 2.78 4.00 -14.17
C ARG A 271 1.60 4.78 -13.59
N LEU A 272 1.82 5.52 -12.50
CA LEU A 272 0.79 6.40 -11.96
C LEU A 272 0.53 7.59 -12.86
N ALA A 273 1.55 8.22 -13.45
CA ALA A 273 1.38 9.31 -14.41
C ALA A 273 0.56 8.87 -15.63
N GLU A 274 0.87 7.69 -16.20
CA GLU A 274 0.12 7.08 -17.31
C GLU A 274 -1.35 6.87 -16.93
N ALA A 275 -1.62 6.24 -15.78
CA ALA A 275 -2.98 5.97 -15.32
C ALA A 275 -3.77 7.23 -14.97
N LEU A 276 -3.08 8.32 -14.58
CA LEU A 276 -3.68 9.62 -14.29
C LEU A 276 -3.78 10.52 -15.54
N GLU A 277 -3.35 10.04 -16.71
CA GLU A 277 -3.25 10.83 -17.94
C GLU A 277 -2.48 12.15 -17.73
N ALA A 278 -1.43 12.09 -16.90
CA ALA A 278 -0.66 13.23 -16.45
C ALA A 278 0.77 13.21 -16.98
N ARG A 279 1.33 14.40 -17.21
CA ARG A 279 2.75 14.58 -17.49
C ARG A 279 3.54 14.51 -16.19
N LEU A 280 4.58 13.70 -16.17
CA LEU A 280 5.43 13.53 -14.99
C LEU A 280 6.45 14.68 -14.90
N GLU A 281 6.53 15.32 -13.73
CA GLU A 281 7.55 16.33 -13.41
C GLU A 281 8.19 16.00 -12.06
N TRP A 282 9.52 15.96 -12.01
CA TRP A 282 10.25 15.84 -10.75
C TRP A 282 10.57 17.22 -10.21
N ARG A 283 10.21 17.49 -8.97
CA ARG A 283 10.44 18.80 -8.36
C ARG A 283 10.74 18.68 -6.87
N GLU A 284 11.80 19.35 -6.44
CA GLU A 284 12.06 19.56 -5.01
C GLU A 284 10.91 20.36 -4.38
N PRO A 285 10.49 20.03 -3.14
CA PRO A 285 9.59 20.89 -2.40
C PRO A 285 10.31 22.19 -2.01
N GLU A 286 9.59 23.29 -2.16
CA GLU A 286 10.07 24.63 -1.83
C GLU A 286 10.42 24.73 -0.34
N PRO A 287 11.34 25.64 0.06
CA PRO A 287 11.69 25.82 1.47
C PRO A 287 10.47 26.05 2.39
N GLU A 288 9.47 26.78 1.91
CA GLU A 288 8.22 27.02 2.62
C GLU A 288 7.37 25.75 2.78
N GLU A 289 7.32 24.89 1.75
CA GLU A 289 6.63 23.59 1.81
C GLU A 289 7.31 22.67 2.83
N ARG A 290 8.65 22.65 2.84
CA ARG A 290 9.46 21.88 3.81
C ARG A 290 9.25 22.39 5.24
N GLU A 291 9.28 23.70 5.45
CA GLU A 291 9.05 24.30 6.78
C GLU A 291 7.62 24.04 7.25
N ARG A 292 6.64 24.14 6.35
CA ARG A 292 5.25 23.81 6.68
C ARG A 292 5.10 22.36 7.13
N GLY A 293 5.79 21.43 6.48
CA GLY A 293 5.84 20.03 6.90
C GLY A 293 6.39 19.83 8.32
N ARG A 294 7.44 20.57 8.70
CA ARG A 294 7.99 20.54 10.07
C ARG A 294 7.00 21.07 11.10
N VAL A 295 6.38 22.22 10.83
CA VAL A 295 5.36 22.78 11.75
C VAL A 295 4.20 21.81 11.94
N LEU A 296 3.78 21.12 10.88
CA LEU A 296 2.71 20.12 10.95
C LEU A 296 3.15 18.81 11.63
N SER A 297 4.44 18.49 11.66
CA SER A 297 4.95 17.28 12.32
C SER A 297 4.77 17.34 13.84
N GLU A 298 4.74 18.53 14.43
CA GLU A 298 4.49 18.74 15.86
C GLU A 298 3.15 18.16 16.35
N VAL A 299 2.13 18.15 15.48
CA VAL A 299 0.84 17.48 15.80
C VAL A 299 1.07 15.99 16.06
N TYR A 300 1.93 15.37 15.26
CA TYR A 300 2.22 13.93 15.31
C TYR A 300 3.24 13.56 16.38
N ARG A 301 4.07 14.53 16.82
CA ARG A 301 4.95 14.40 17.98
C ARG A 301 4.18 14.52 19.31
N ASN A 302 3.02 15.18 19.30
CA ASN A 302 2.22 15.37 20.50
C ASN A 302 1.64 14.03 21.02
N PRO A 303 1.95 13.62 22.26
CA PRO A 303 1.41 12.40 22.85
C PRO A 303 -0.12 12.36 22.90
N ALA A 304 -0.79 13.50 23.07
CA ALA A 304 -2.25 13.57 23.08
C ALA A 304 -2.86 13.19 21.72
N TRP A 305 -2.12 13.38 20.62
CA TRP A 305 -2.52 12.90 19.31
C TRP A 305 -2.29 11.41 19.16
N LEU A 306 -1.09 10.92 19.51
CA LEU A 306 -0.76 9.49 19.43
C LEU A 306 -1.73 8.64 20.26
N PHE A 307 -2.06 9.10 21.47
CA PHE A 307 -2.95 8.42 22.42
C PHE A 307 -4.40 8.89 22.33
N LYS A 308 -4.79 9.50 21.21
CA LYS A 308 -6.18 9.84 20.93
C LYS A 308 -6.98 8.54 20.78
N ARG A 309 -7.66 8.14 21.86
CA ARG A 309 -8.43 6.89 22.09
C ARG A 309 -7.66 5.82 22.84
#